data_AF-A0A0D0B5S6-F1
#
_entry.id   AF-A0A0D0B5S6-F1
#
_cell.length_a   1.000
_cell.length_b   1.000
_cell.length_c   1.000
_cell.angle_alpha   90.00
_cell.angle_beta   90.00
_cell.angle_gamma   90.00
#
_symmetry.space_group_name_H-M   'P 1'
#
loop_
_entity.id
_entity.type
_entity.pdbx_description
1 polymer ?
#
loop_
_entity_poly.entity_id
_entity_poly.type
_entity_poly.pdbx_seq_one_letter_code
_entity_poly.pdbx_strand_id
1 'polypeptide(L)'
;MDYMLRLPHHKILQGQPSTGRRNTSQFTRLLSDNTFLSDTLIDLMVQVMNLRLHASEKRVMILDTKLPDSIWRNEMDLDKFHYLIHMLDGQKDLYFPVCIPELSHFVAFNIDFRRLTFSYGNSLDLPPKELKPFIVRLQRWLKLHFRGPFKNSGNTLPHATQKDSVSCGLFAMNTIAHNVFIDPLGIDNPAST
;
A
#
# COMPACT_ATOMS: atom_id res chain seq x y z
N MET A 1 -33.04 -6.98 -17.30
CA MET A 1 -32.86 -7.19 -15.84
C MET A 1 -31.97 -6.07 -15.35
N ASP A 2 -32.58 -5.01 -14.84
CA ASP A 2 -31.95 -3.73 -14.54
C ASP A 2 -32.24 -3.42 -13.08
N TYR A 3 -31.33 -3.81 -12.20
CA TYR A 3 -31.38 -3.55 -10.75
C TYR A 3 -29.99 -3.12 -10.27
N MET A 4 -29.40 -2.10 -10.93
CA MET A 4 -28.39 -1.29 -10.26
C MET A 4 -29.08 -0.15 -9.50
N LEU A 5 -29.29 -0.39 -8.21
CA LEU A 5 -29.66 0.63 -7.22
C LEU A 5 -28.75 1.85 -7.37
N ARG A 6 -29.32 2.96 -7.86
CA ARG A 6 -28.66 4.28 -7.90
C ARG A 6 -28.41 4.76 -6.47
N LEU A 7 -27.24 4.46 -5.93
CA LEU A 7 -26.79 5.06 -4.68
C LEU A 7 -26.44 6.55 -4.93
N PRO A 8 -26.90 7.49 -4.09
CA PRO A 8 -26.67 8.92 -4.30
C PRO A 8 -25.18 9.25 -4.14
N HIS A 9 -24.53 9.65 -5.24
CA HIS A 9 -23.08 9.85 -5.42
C HIS A 9 -22.35 10.69 -4.35
N HIS A 10 -23.07 11.46 -3.54
CA HIS A 10 -22.57 12.42 -2.56
C HIS A 10 -22.73 11.98 -1.09
N LYS A 11 -23.27 10.79 -0.80
CA LYS A 11 -23.47 10.35 0.59
C LYS A 11 -22.12 10.02 1.25
N ILE A 12 -21.85 10.67 2.38
CA ILE A 12 -20.62 10.44 3.16
C ILE A 12 -20.70 9.05 3.81
N LEU A 13 -19.69 8.23 3.56
CA LEU A 13 -19.58 6.91 4.19
C LEU A 13 -18.83 7.05 5.51
N GLN A 14 -19.39 6.48 6.59
CA GLN A 14 -18.81 6.59 7.93
C GLN A 14 -17.46 5.86 8.02
N GLY A 15 -16.48 6.50 8.66
CA GLY A 15 -15.31 5.85 9.23
C GLY A 15 -14.27 6.85 9.72
N GLN A 16 -13.11 6.34 10.14
CA GLN A 16 -12.12 7.08 10.93
C GLN A 16 -11.73 8.46 10.33
N PRO A 17 -11.52 9.51 11.17
CA PRO A 17 -11.39 10.91 10.72
C PRO A 17 -10.17 11.20 9.83
N SER A 18 -9.20 10.29 9.78
CA SER A 18 -7.89 10.57 9.19
C SER A 18 -7.86 10.51 7.66
N THR A 19 -8.83 9.89 6.99
CA THR A 19 -8.85 9.80 5.51
C THR A 19 -9.82 10.82 4.94
N GLY A 20 -9.49 11.43 3.79
CA GLY A 20 -10.31 12.45 3.12
C GLY A 20 -11.78 12.07 2.86
N ARG A 21 -12.53 13.00 2.24
CA ARG A 21 -13.98 12.82 1.96
C ARG A 21 -14.26 11.47 1.29
N ARG A 22 -14.99 10.60 1.99
CA ARG A 22 -15.45 9.29 1.53
C ARG A 22 -16.85 9.43 0.95
N ASN A 23 -17.02 9.28 -0.36
CA ASN A 23 -18.36 9.30 -0.96
C ASN A 23 -18.60 8.09 -1.87
N THR A 24 -19.87 7.80 -2.15
CA THR A 24 -20.26 6.68 -3.02
C THR A 24 -19.66 6.77 -4.42
N SER A 25 -19.32 7.97 -4.94
CA SER A 25 -18.64 8.10 -6.23
C SER A 25 -17.21 7.54 -6.23
N GLN A 26 -16.52 7.53 -5.09
CA GLN A 26 -15.24 6.85 -4.95
C GLN A 26 -15.45 5.33 -4.94
N PHE A 27 -16.48 4.82 -4.26
CA PHE A 27 -16.79 3.39 -4.26
C PHE A 27 -17.15 2.85 -5.64
N THR A 28 -17.84 3.62 -6.48
CA THR A 28 -18.11 3.20 -7.86
C THR A 28 -16.84 3.03 -8.69
N ARG A 29 -15.70 3.64 -8.30
CA ARG A 29 -14.42 3.40 -8.99
C ARG A 29 -13.85 2.00 -8.74
N LEU A 30 -14.21 1.34 -7.64
CA LEU A 30 -13.85 -0.08 -7.42
C LEU A 30 -14.54 -1.00 -8.43
N LEU A 31 -15.67 -0.56 -8.99
CA LEU A 31 -16.50 -1.30 -9.93
C LEU A 31 -16.31 -0.82 -11.38
N SER A 32 -15.35 0.07 -11.63
CA SER A 32 -15.11 0.66 -12.93
C SER A 32 -13.85 0.04 -13.54
N ASP A 33 -14.03 -0.62 -14.68
CA ASP A 33 -12.98 -1.41 -15.35
C ASP A 33 -11.82 -0.57 -15.90
N ASN A 34 -11.90 0.77 -15.86
CA ASN A 34 -10.97 1.67 -16.54
C ASN A 34 -10.47 2.84 -15.69
N THR A 35 -10.49 2.73 -14.36
CA THR A 35 -10.07 3.84 -13.49
C THR A 35 -9.09 3.41 -12.43
N PHE A 36 -7.97 4.13 -12.32
CA PHE A 36 -7.04 4.01 -11.20
C PHE A 36 -7.74 4.22 -9.86
N LEU A 37 -7.35 3.42 -8.88
CA LEU A 37 -7.78 3.65 -7.50
C LEU A 37 -7.17 4.96 -6.97
N SER A 38 -7.98 5.75 -6.29
CA SER A 38 -7.49 6.92 -5.54
C SER A 38 -6.87 6.49 -4.22
N ASP A 39 -5.95 7.29 -3.68
CA ASP A 39 -5.37 7.12 -2.34
C ASP A 39 -6.44 6.88 -1.26
N THR A 40 -7.57 7.59 -1.33
CA THR A 40 -8.69 7.40 -0.39
C THR A 40 -9.23 5.97 -0.39
N LEU A 41 -9.29 5.30 -1.55
CA LEU A 41 -9.74 3.91 -1.64
C LEU A 41 -8.67 2.95 -1.13
N ILE A 42 -7.41 3.22 -1.45
CA ILE A 42 -6.26 2.47 -0.94
C ILE A 42 -6.22 2.54 0.60
N ASP A 43 -6.37 3.72 1.18
CA ASP A 43 -6.40 3.93 2.64
C ASP A 43 -7.60 3.23 3.30
N LEU A 44 -8.75 3.19 2.62
CA LEU A 44 -9.92 2.44 3.08
C LEU A 44 -9.62 0.93 3.10
N MET A 45 -8.96 0.40 2.07
CA MET A 45 -8.54 -1.00 2.03
C MET A 45 -7.51 -1.31 3.14
N VAL A 46 -6.57 -0.39 3.40
CA VAL A 46 -5.64 -0.50 4.54
C VAL A 46 -6.40 -0.55 5.87
N GLN A 47 -7.40 0.31 6.09
CA GLN A 47 -8.22 0.26 7.31
C GLN A 47 -8.92 -1.08 7.49
N VAL A 48 -9.51 -1.63 6.43
CA VAL A 48 -10.15 -2.96 6.48
C VAL A 48 -9.14 -4.05 6.85
N MET A 49 -7.93 -3.99 6.30
CA MET A 49 -6.86 -4.93 6.69
C MET A 49 -6.40 -4.75 8.13
N ASN A 50 -6.30 -3.51 8.63
CA ASN A 50 -5.94 -3.26 10.03
C ASN A 50 -7.03 -3.77 11.00
N LEU A 51 -8.31 -3.73 10.62
CA LEU A 51 -9.37 -4.38 11.40
C LEU A 51 -9.18 -5.90 11.49
N ARG A 52 -8.76 -6.55 10.39
CA ARG A 52 -8.40 -7.98 10.39
C ARG A 52 -7.16 -8.25 11.26
N LEU A 53 -6.19 -7.34 11.22
CA LEU A 53 -4.93 -7.46 11.95
C LEU A 53 -5.10 -7.32 13.47
N HIS A 54 -6.02 -6.46 13.93
CA HIS A 54 -6.35 -6.32 15.36
C HIS A 54 -6.86 -7.62 16.00
N ALA A 55 -7.44 -8.53 15.21
CA ALA A 55 -7.85 -9.85 15.68
C ALA A 55 -6.69 -10.87 15.70
N SER A 56 -5.46 -10.48 15.35
CA SER A 56 -4.29 -11.35 15.24
C SER A 56 -3.18 -10.95 16.21
N GLU A 57 -2.39 -11.93 16.66
CA GLU A 57 -1.17 -11.68 17.47
C GLU A 57 0.06 -11.30 16.63
N LYS A 58 -0.14 -10.95 15.35
CA LYS A 58 0.96 -10.65 14.43
C LYS A 58 1.59 -9.30 14.82
N ARG A 59 2.91 -9.31 14.97
CA ARG A 59 3.73 -8.09 15.14
C ARG A 59 4.04 -7.46 13.79
N VAL A 60 2.99 -7.07 13.11
CA VAL A 60 3.03 -6.47 11.78
C VAL A 60 2.25 -5.16 11.86
N MET A 61 2.64 -4.17 11.07
CA MET A 61 1.87 -2.96 10.88
C MET A 61 1.58 -2.74 9.40
N ILE A 62 0.38 -2.26 9.08
CA ILE A 62 0.04 -1.81 7.73
C ILE A 62 -0.31 -0.32 7.81
N LEU A 63 0.42 0.51 7.06
CA LEU A 63 0.21 1.95 7.02
C LEU A 63 -0.49 2.39 5.74
N ASP A 64 -1.17 3.53 5.85
CA ASP A 64 -1.86 4.20 4.75
C ASP A 64 -0.86 4.93 3.82
N THR A 65 -1.34 5.59 2.76
CA THR A 65 -0.44 6.25 1.78
C THR A 65 0.28 7.47 2.35
N LYS A 66 -0.10 7.99 3.52
CA LYS A 66 0.43 9.26 4.03
C LYS A 66 1.90 9.19 4.40
N LEU A 67 2.33 8.08 5.00
CA LEU A 67 3.74 7.85 5.30
C LEU A 67 4.58 7.90 4.01
N PRO A 68 4.31 7.03 3.01
CA PRO A 68 5.10 7.03 1.79
C PRO A 68 4.97 8.34 1.01
N ASP A 69 3.83 9.03 1.03
CA ASP A 69 3.69 10.36 0.43
C ASP A 69 4.62 11.39 1.10
N SER A 70 4.70 11.37 2.43
CA SER A 70 5.59 12.26 3.20
C SER A 70 7.06 11.95 2.92
N ILE A 71 7.42 10.66 2.83
CA ILE A 71 8.76 10.23 2.41
C ILE A 71 9.05 10.69 0.98
N TRP A 72 8.10 10.55 0.06
CA TRP A 72 8.25 10.94 -1.35
C TRP A 72 8.51 12.44 -1.49
N ARG A 73 7.74 13.26 -0.78
CA ARG A 73 7.88 14.73 -0.75
C ARG A 73 9.08 15.21 0.06
N ASN A 74 9.79 14.31 0.74
CA ASN A 74 10.87 14.63 1.68
C ASN A 74 10.38 15.57 2.80
N GLU A 75 9.12 15.45 3.19
CA GLU A 75 8.46 16.16 4.28
C GLU A 75 8.60 15.33 5.56
N MET A 76 9.81 15.29 6.13
CA MET A 76 10.10 14.55 7.35
C MET A 76 9.81 15.41 8.59
N ASP A 77 8.51 15.64 8.88
CA ASP A 77 8.04 16.33 10.08
C ASP A 77 8.30 15.47 11.35
N LEU A 78 9.45 15.71 11.99
CA LEU A 78 9.97 14.91 13.09
C LEU A 78 8.94 14.62 14.20
N ASP A 79 8.05 15.56 14.50
CA ASP A 79 7.06 15.41 15.57
C ASP A 79 5.96 14.42 15.17
N LYS A 80 5.47 14.49 13.92
CA LYS A 80 4.50 13.51 13.41
C LYS A 80 5.10 12.11 13.32
N PHE A 81 6.37 12.02 12.94
CA PHE A 81 7.07 10.75 12.86
C PHE A 81 7.35 10.17 14.24
N HIS A 82 7.60 10.99 15.27
CA HIS A 82 7.93 10.50 16.61
C HIS A 82 6.88 9.51 17.14
N TYR A 83 5.60 9.86 17.01
CA TYR A 83 4.50 8.96 17.39
C TYR A 83 4.51 7.66 16.58
N LEU A 84 4.71 7.76 15.26
CA LEU A 84 4.80 6.59 14.38
C LEU A 84 5.98 5.68 14.74
N ILE A 85 7.15 6.24 15.04
CA ILE A 85 8.32 5.47 15.46
C ILE A 85 8.03 4.70 16.74
N HIS A 86 7.37 5.32 17.72
CA HIS A 86 6.94 4.61 18.94
C HIS A 86 5.94 3.49 18.64
N MET A 87 4.98 3.70 17.74
CA MET A 87 4.06 2.62 17.35
C MET A 87 4.77 1.47 16.63
N LEU A 88 5.86 1.77 15.91
CA LEU A 88 6.69 0.78 15.22
C LEU A 88 7.62 0.03 16.19
N ASP A 89 7.76 0.46 17.44
CA ASP A 89 8.53 -0.26 18.43
C ASP A 89 7.94 -1.65 18.68
N GLY A 90 8.81 -2.67 18.68
CA GLY A 90 8.42 -4.07 18.79
C GLY A 90 7.79 -4.71 17.53
N GLN A 91 7.52 -3.95 16.46
CA GLN A 91 7.04 -4.51 15.18
C GLN A 91 8.15 -5.26 14.45
N LYS A 92 7.78 -6.33 13.75
CA LYS A 92 8.72 -7.11 12.92
C LYS A 92 8.73 -6.61 11.49
N ASP A 93 7.53 -6.35 10.97
CA ASP A 93 7.30 -6.01 9.59
C ASP A 93 6.40 -4.78 9.49
N LEU A 94 6.70 -3.91 8.53
CA LEU A 94 5.87 -2.80 8.13
C LEU A 94 5.52 -2.91 6.65
N TYR A 95 4.24 -2.87 6.32
CA TYR A 95 3.73 -2.85 4.95
C TYR A 95 3.03 -1.53 4.64
N PHE A 96 3.18 -1.04 3.43
CA PHE A 96 2.43 0.13 2.94
C PHE A 96 2.40 0.18 1.41
N PRO A 97 1.33 0.73 0.82
CA PRO A 97 1.27 1.02 -0.60
C PRO A 97 1.96 2.35 -0.92
N VAL A 98 2.73 2.40 -2.00
CA VAL A 98 3.40 3.60 -2.50
C VAL A 98 2.81 3.97 -3.85
N CYS A 99 2.32 5.21 -3.98
CA CYS A 99 1.96 5.79 -5.27
C CYS A 99 3.22 6.39 -5.91
N ILE A 100 3.52 6.03 -7.16
CA ILE A 100 4.52 6.68 -8.01
C ILE A 100 3.77 7.73 -8.84
N PRO A 101 3.80 9.02 -8.46
CA PRO A 101 2.89 10.01 -9.03
C PRO A 101 3.06 10.19 -10.55
N GLU A 102 4.29 10.14 -11.03
CA GLU A 102 4.62 10.33 -12.45
C GLU A 102 4.06 9.22 -13.35
N LEU A 103 3.80 8.04 -12.77
CA LEU A 103 3.30 6.86 -13.48
C LEU A 103 1.85 6.51 -13.11
N SER A 104 1.26 7.20 -12.13
CA SER A 104 -0.03 6.81 -11.53
C SER A 104 -0.06 5.32 -11.16
N HIS A 105 1.05 4.81 -10.61
CA HIS A 105 1.25 3.39 -10.35
C HIS A 105 1.41 3.11 -8.86
N PHE A 106 0.69 2.11 -8.34
CA PHE A 106 0.82 1.67 -6.96
C PHE A 106 1.75 0.46 -6.84
N VAL A 107 2.62 0.49 -5.85
CA VAL A 107 3.57 -0.59 -5.52
C VAL A 107 3.46 -0.93 -4.05
N ALA A 108 3.39 -2.21 -3.71
CA ALA A 108 3.42 -2.66 -2.32
C ALA A 108 4.86 -2.68 -1.80
N PHE A 109 5.11 -2.08 -0.64
CA PHE A 109 6.40 -2.14 0.04
C PHE A 109 6.29 -2.92 1.35
N ASN A 110 7.38 -3.60 1.70
CA ASN A 110 7.60 -4.23 2.99
C ASN A 110 8.96 -3.80 3.55
N ILE A 111 9.00 -3.51 4.85
CA ILE A 111 10.21 -3.29 5.63
C ILE A 111 10.27 -4.36 6.71
N ASP A 112 11.32 -5.17 6.68
CA ASP A 112 11.66 -6.15 7.71
C ASP A 112 12.70 -5.53 8.65
N PHE A 113 12.26 -5.17 9.85
CA PHE A 113 13.11 -4.53 10.86
C PHE A 113 14.10 -5.51 11.49
N ARG A 114 13.85 -6.82 11.43
CA ARG A 114 14.73 -7.85 12.01
C ARG A 114 15.91 -8.13 11.11
N ARG A 115 15.67 -8.25 9.81
CA ARG A 115 16.70 -8.52 8.80
C ARG A 115 17.35 -7.23 8.27
N LEU A 116 16.84 -6.06 8.69
CA LEU A 116 17.23 -4.76 8.19
C LEU A 116 17.17 -4.73 6.66
N THR A 117 16.05 -5.19 6.11
CA THR A 117 15.82 -5.24 4.66
C THR A 117 14.49 -4.60 4.29
N PHE A 118 14.35 -4.17 3.05
CA PHE A 118 13.04 -3.90 2.47
C PHE A 118 12.93 -4.53 1.09
N SER A 119 11.72 -4.91 0.72
CA SER A 119 11.36 -5.43 -0.60
C SER A 119 10.10 -4.73 -1.08
N TYR A 120 9.78 -4.91 -2.36
CA TYR A 120 8.54 -4.42 -2.94
C TYR A 120 7.95 -5.44 -3.90
N GLY A 121 6.65 -5.31 -4.17
CA GLY A 121 5.90 -6.07 -5.15
C GLY A 121 5.33 -5.11 -6.20
N ASN A 122 5.89 -5.17 -7.40
CA ASN A 122 5.57 -4.30 -8.53
C ASN A 122 4.91 -5.14 -9.62
N SER A 123 3.58 -5.11 -9.66
CA SER A 123 2.75 -5.95 -10.54
C SER A 123 2.93 -5.70 -12.04
N LEU A 124 3.48 -4.54 -12.45
CA LEU A 124 3.81 -4.25 -13.86
C LEU A 124 5.26 -4.58 -14.21
N ASP A 125 6.05 -5.06 -13.25
CA ASP A 125 7.50 -5.24 -13.38
C ASP A 125 8.21 -4.03 -14.01
N LEU A 126 7.73 -2.82 -13.66
CA LEU A 126 8.35 -1.57 -14.11
C LEU A 126 9.85 -1.56 -13.79
N PRO A 127 10.67 -0.95 -14.66
CA PRO A 127 12.10 -0.87 -14.45
C PRO A 127 12.47 -0.30 -13.07
N PRO A 128 13.47 -0.88 -12.36
CA PRO A 128 13.87 -0.42 -11.03
C PRO A 128 14.25 1.07 -10.94
N LYS A 129 14.61 1.69 -12.07
CA LYS A 129 14.93 3.13 -12.16
C LYS A 129 13.74 4.02 -11.76
N GLU A 130 12.50 3.58 -12.00
CA GLU A 130 11.29 4.36 -11.70
C GLU A 130 11.06 4.47 -10.18
N LEU A 131 11.47 3.46 -9.41
CA LEU A 131 11.38 3.44 -7.96
C LEU A 131 12.58 4.10 -7.25
N LYS A 132 13.64 4.40 -8.00
CA LYS A 132 14.91 4.92 -7.44
C LYS A 132 14.72 6.18 -6.59
N PRO A 133 13.91 7.20 -6.98
CA PRO A 133 13.71 8.39 -6.16
C PRO A 133 13.11 8.06 -4.79
N PHE A 134 12.10 7.20 -4.74
CA PHE A 134 11.51 6.76 -3.46
C PHE A 134 12.50 5.95 -2.63
N ILE A 135 13.18 4.98 -3.24
CA ILE A 135 14.16 4.12 -2.56
C ILE A 135 15.25 4.94 -1.85
N VAL A 136 15.75 6.00 -2.51
CA VAL A 136 16.76 6.90 -1.91
C VAL A 136 16.20 7.63 -0.69
N ARG A 137 14.96 8.14 -0.77
CA ARG A 137 14.31 8.86 0.34
C ARG A 137 13.94 7.92 1.48
N LEU A 138 13.43 6.73 1.17
CA LEU A 138 13.14 5.68 2.14
C LEU A 138 14.42 5.28 2.91
N GLN A 139 15.54 5.10 2.22
CA GLN A 139 16.83 4.81 2.85
C GLN A 139 17.27 5.92 3.81
N ARG A 140 17.06 7.19 3.45
CA ARG A 140 17.36 8.32 4.33
C ARG A 140 16.49 8.28 5.58
N TRP A 141 15.18 8.07 5.42
CA TRP A 141 14.25 7.94 6.53
C TRP A 141 14.62 6.77 7.46
N LEU A 142 14.95 5.60 6.90
CA LEU A 142 15.38 4.42 7.66
C LEU A 142 16.68 4.65 8.43
N LYS A 143 17.65 5.37 7.84
CA LYS A 143 18.89 5.76 8.52
C LYS A 143 18.63 6.69 9.70
N LEU A 144 17.73 7.66 9.53
CA LEU A 144 17.41 8.65 10.56
C LEU A 144 16.70 8.04 11.77
N HIS A 145 15.83 7.06 11.56
CA HIS A 145 14.94 6.57 12.62
C HIS A 145 15.22 5.16 13.13
N PHE A 146 15.85 4.28 12.33
CA PHE A 146 15.97 2.85 12.64
C PHE A 146 17.40 2.31 12.58
N ARG A 147 18.41 3.20 12.71
CA ARG A 147 19.85 2.83 12.63
C ARG A 147 20.21 2.05 11.34
N GLY A 148 19.62 2.44 10.21
CA GLY A 148 19.95 1.88 8.89
C GLY A 148 21.42 2.07 8.47
N PRO A 149 21.82 1.68 7.23
CA PRO A 149 20.96 1.40 6.09
C PRO A 149 20.31 0.02 6.12
N PHE A 150 19.16 -0.08 5.46
CA PHE A 150 18.51 -1.37 5.21
C PHE A 150 18.92 -1.88 3.83
N LYS A 151 19.00 -3.19 3.62
CA LYS A 151 19.28 -3.77 2.30
C LYS A 151 18.02 -3.71 1.43
N ASN A 152 18.13 -3.13 0.23
CA ASN A 152 17.09 -3.23 -0.79
C ASN A 152 17.14 -4.61 -1.45
N SER A 153 16.09 -5.41 -1.23
CA SER A 153 15.93 -6.74 -1.82
C SER A 153 15.23 -6.72 -3.18
N GLY A 154 14.83 -5.56 -3.70
CA GLY A 154 14.23 -5.41 -5.02
C GLY A 154 12.77 -5.89 -5.08
N ASN A 155 12.33 -6.23 -6.30
CA ASN A 155 11.00 -6.75 -6.63
C ASN A 155 10.82 -8.22 -6.19
N THR A 156 11.03 -8.50 -4.90
CA THR A 156 11.09 -9.86 -4.35
C THR A 156 9.95 -10.19 -3.39
N LEU A 157 9.07 -9.22 -3.11
CA LEU A 157 7.88 -9.48 -2.31
C LEU A 157 6.92 -10.35 -3.15
N PRO A 158 6.44 -11.52 -2.68
CA PRO A 158 5.50 -12.35 -3.45
C PRO A 158 4.27 -11.55 -3.89
N HIS A 159 4.06 -11.43 -5.20
CA HIS A 159 2.99 -10.64 -5.83
C HIS A 159 2.53 -11.30 -7.14
N ALA A 160 1.30 -10.99 -7.57
CA ALA A 160 0.80 -11.38 -8.88
C ALA A 160 1.18 -10.34 -9.95
N THR A 161 1.27 -10.76 -11.21
CA THR A 161 1.51 -9.86 -12.35
C THR A 161 0.18 -9.31 -12.87
N GLN A 162 0.09 -7.99 -13.01
CA GLN A 162 -1.09 -7.39 -13.63
C GLN A 162 -0.96 -7.42 -15.16
N LYS A 163 -2.08 -7.60 -15.84
CA LYS A 163 -2.15 -7.63 -17.31
C LYS A 163 -2.73 -6.36 -17.92
N ASP A 164 -3.35 -5.52 -17.10
CA ASP A 164 -3.92 -4.24 -17.50
C ASP A 164 -3.08 -3.06 -16.97
N SER A 165 -3.46 -1.83 -17.32
CA SER A 165 -2.77 -0.61 -16.91
C SER A 165 -3.37 0.10 -15.69
N VAL A 166 -4.48 -0.38 -15.13
CA VAL A 166 -5.29 0.37 -14.15
C VAL A 166 -5.45 -0.32 -12.79
N SER A 167 -5.22 -1.63 -12.73
CA SER A 167 -5.46 -2.46 -11.55
C SER A 167 -4.31 -2.44 -10.53
N CYS A 168 -3.25 -1.65 -10.73
CA CYS A 168 -2.07 -1.63 -9.87
C CYS A 168 -2.39 -1.40 -8.39
N GLY A 169 -3.39 -0.57 -8.08
CA GLY A 169 -3.87 -0.40 -6.71
C GLY A 169 -4.40 -1.70 -6.11
N LEU A 170 -5.23 -2.45 -6.84
CA LEU A 170 -5.76 -3.74 -6.37
C LEU A 170 -4.65 -4.77 -6.18
N PHE A 171 -3.70 -4.85 -7.12
CA PHE A 171 -2.56 -5.77 -7.03
C PHE A 171 -1.63 -5.43 -5.88
N ALA A 172 -1.35 -4.15 -5.62
CA ALA A 172 -0.56 -3.72 -4.46
C ALA A 172 -1.26 -4.12 -3.15
N MET A 173 -2.58 -3.90 -3.04
CA MET A 173 -3.32 -4.28 -1.84
C MET A 173 -3.44 -5.80 -1.66
N ASN A 174 -3.66 -6.56 -2.73
CA ASN A 174 -3.64 -8.03 -2.68
C ASN A 174 -2.25 -8.56 -2.30
N THR A 175 -1.18 -7.94 -2.78
CA THR A 175 0.20 -8.27 -2.39
C THR A 175 0.40 -8.11 -0.88
N ILE A 176 -0.04 -6.99 -0.31
CA ILE A 176 0.02 -6.77 1.15
C ILE A 176 -0.84 -7.81 1.87
N ALA A 177 -2.08 -8.04 1.41
CA ALA A 177 -2.98 -9.00 2.03
C ALA A 177 -2.43 -10.44 2.01
N HIS A 178 -1.82 -10.87 0.91
CA HIS A 178 -1.16 -12.16 0.78
C HIS A 178 -0.01 -12.30 1.78
N ASN A 179 0.90 -11.33 1.82
CA ASN A 179 2.09 -11.41 2.68
C ASN A 179 1.74 -11.28 4.17
N VAL A 180 0.68 -10.55 4.52
CA VAL A 180 0.26 -10.38 5.91
C VAL A 180 -0.65 -11.51 6.37
N PHE A 181 -1.64 -11.92 5.56
CA PHE A 181 -2.71 -12.84 5.98
C PHE A 181 -2.66 -14.23 5.34
N ILE A 182 -1.75 -14.46 4.38
CA ILE A 182 -1.72 -15.69 3.56
C ILE A 182 -2.99 -15.82 2.70
N ASP A 183 -3.59 -14.69 2.33
CA ASP A 183 -4.68 -14.66 1.34
C ASP A 183 -4.13 -15.11 -0.03
N PRO A 184 -4.93 -15.74 -0.91
CA PRO A 184 -4.48 -16.07 -2.25
C PRO A 184 -4.00 -14.82 -3.02
N LEU A 185 -2.89 -14.94 -3.74
CA LEU A 185 -2.54 -13.95 -4.76
C LEU A 185 -3.62 -13.97 -5.84
N GLY A 186 -3.99 -12.79 -6.35
CA GLY A 186 -4.95 -12.66 -7.45
C GLY A 186 -4.58 -13.62 -8.57
N ILE A 187 -5.53 -14.45 -8.97
CA ILE A 187 -5.25 -15.64 -9.78
C ILE A 187 -4.65 -15.21 -11.12
N ASP A 188 -3.37 -15.56 -11.36
CA ASP A 188 -2.90 -15.83 -12.70
C ASP A 188 -3.79 -16.93 -13.26
N ASN A 189 -4.65 -16.60 -14.21
CA ASN A 189 -5.44 -17.61 -14.92
C ASN A 189 -4.46 -18.69 -15.42
N PRO A 190 -4.51 -19.94 -14.90
CA PRO A 190 -3.58 -21.00 -15.28
C PRO A 190 -4.01 -21.51 -16.65
N ALA A 191 -3.67 -20.75 -17.69
CA ALA A 191 -3.87 -21.10 -19.09
C ALA A 191 -2.60 -20.77 -19.87
N SER A 192 -1.53 -21.48 -19.52
CA SER A 192 -0.37 -21.68 -20.39
C SER A 192 0.46 -22.85 -19.85
N THR A 193 -0.07 -24.06 -20.04
CA THR A 193 0.75 -25.26 -20.28
C THR A 193 1.24 -25.24 -21.72
#